data_AF-A0A2V9V0P4-F1
#
_entry.id   AF-A0A2V9V0P4-F1
#
_cell.length_a   1.000
_cell.length_b   1.000
_cell.length_c   1.000
_cell.angle_alpha   90.00
_cell.angle_beta   90.00
_cell.angle_gamma   90.00
#
_symmetry.space_group_name_H-M   'P 1'
#
loop_
_entity.id
_entity.type
_entity.pdbx_description
1 polymer ?
#
loop_
_entity_poly.entity_id
_entity_poly.type
_entity_poly.pdbx_seq_one_letter_code
_entity_poly.pdbx_strand_id
1 'polypeptide(L)'
;MSAKKSRVAKIETESNGAAAKSKTKAAQARSKANSTQSELMRLALKACLIARDATFNVQDLLTNSSRMAFLAIRDCEKELDQIERLIDEQLPGAITRVNETKARQLLACLKCITDLERIGDLVMSVAHRLQARSGQLSDNDVRHLVQMSAVLHDMLDGSHLPRPVSKTSRR
;
A
#
# COMPACT_ATOMS: atom_id res chain seq x y z
N MET A 1 -24.14 -2.58 -84.95
CA MET A 1 -22.68 -2.84 -85.07
C MET A 1 -21.96 -2.05 -83.97
N SER A 2 -21.03 -2.72 -83.26
CA SER A 2 -19.92 -2.27 -82.37
C SER A 2 -19.99 -0.89 -81.67
N ALA A 3 -19.60 -0.72 -80.39
CA ALA A 3 -18.44 -1.30 -79.72
C ALA A 3 -18.53 -1.29 -78.18
N LYS A 4 -17.81 -2.25 -77.58
CA LYS A 4 -17.44 -2.39 -76.16
C LYS A 4 -16.80 -1.13 -75.54
N LYS A 5 -17.04 -0.90 -74.24
CA LYS A 5 -15.95 -0.62 -73.29
C LYS A 5 -16.32 -0.96 -71.84
N SER A 6 -15.52 -1.84 -71.27
CA SER A 6 -15.50 -2.30 -69.89
C SER A 6 -15.10 -1.20 -68.91
N ARG A 7 -15.62 -1.24 -67.67
CA ARG A 7 -14.86 -0.79 -66.48
C ARG A 7 -15.37 -1.49 -65.22
N VAL A 8 -14.65 -2.55 -64.85
CA VAL A 8 -14.57 -3.05 -63.47
C VAL A 8 -13.42 -2.29 -62.82
N ALA A 9 -13.66 -1.60 -61.71
CA ALA A 9 -12.59 -1.24 -60.77
C ALA A 9 -13.16 -0.80 -59.40
N LYS A 10 -12.80 -1.60 -58.38
CA LYS A 10 -12.32 -1.16 -57.06
C LYS A 10 -13.35 -0.74 -56.01
N ILE A 11 -13.86 -1.74 -55.31
CA ILE A 11 -14.27 -1.63 -53.90
C ILE A 11 -13.14 -2.28 -53.09
N GLU A 12 -12.16 -1.49 -52.65
CA GLU A 12 -11.12 -1.91 -51.71
C GLU A 12 -11.36 -1.24 -50.35
N THR A 13 -11.84 -2.05 -49.39
CA THR A 13 -11.26 -2.19 -48.05
C THR A 13 -10.81 -0.93 -47.29
N GLU A 14 -11.74 -0.27 -46.59
CA GLU A 14 -11.42 0.70 -45.51
C GLU A 14 -11.78 0.21 -44.10
N SER A 15 -12.19 -1.05 -43.92
CA SER A 15 -12.69 -1.55 -42.62
C SER A 15 -11.60 -2.01 -41.63
N ASN A 16 -10.38 -2.32 -42.08
CA ASN A 16 -9.39 -3.03 -41.23
C ASN A 16 -8.50 -2.14 -40.32
N GLY A 17 -8.46 -0.82 -40.51
CA GLY A 17 -7.56 0.07 -39.75
C GLY A 17 -8.03 0.43 -38.34
N ALA A 18 -9.34 0.47 -38.10
CA ALA A 18 -9.93 0.89 -36.82
C ALA A 18 -9.88 -0.22 -35.74
N ALA A 19 -10.07 -1.48 -36.16
CA ALA A 19 -10.06 -2.63 -35.26
C ALA A 19 -8.65 -2.98 -34.73
N ALA A 20 -7.61 -2.74 -35.52
CA ALA A 20 -6.22 -2.92 -35.08
C ALA A 20 -5.78 -1.84 -34.09
N LYS A 21 -6.15 -0.56 -34.31
CA LYS A 21 -5.84 0.55 -33.40
C LYS A 21 -6.58 0.44 -32.05
N SER A 22 -7.80 -0.10 -32.02
CA SER A 22 -8.55 -0.25 -30.76
C SER A 22 -8.01 -1.40 -29.88
N LYS A 23 -7.55 -2.50 -30.48
CA LYS A 23 -6.91 -3.62 -29.78
C LYS A 23 -5.62 -3.20 -29.08
N THR A 24 -4.80 -2.37 -29.72
CA THR A 24 -3.53 -1.88 -29.13
C THR A 24 -3.77 -0.92 -27.95
N LYS A 25 -4.76 -0.03 -28.05
CA LYS A 25 -5.14 0.89 -26.94
C LYS A 25 -5.70 0.15 -25.72
N ALA A 26 -6.54 -0.87 -25.93
CA ALA A 26 -7.09 -1.67 -24.84
C ALA A 26 -6.02 -2.51 -24.11
N ALA A 27 -5.04 -3.04 -24.84
CA ALA A 27 -3.91 -3.75 -24.26
C ALA A 27 -3.01 -2.84 -23.42
N GLN A 28 -2.71 -1.63 -23.91
CA GLN A 28 -1.94 -0.61 -23.17
C GLN A 28 -2.66 -0.10 -21.91
N ALA A 29 -3.98 0.08 -21.97
CA ALA A 29 -4.77 0.49 -20.81
C ALA A 29 -4.79 -0.59 -19.71
N ARG A 30 -4.85 -1.87 -20.10
CA ARG A 30 -4.78 -3.01 -19.18
C ARG A 30 -3.39 -3.17 -18.55
N SER A 31 -2.31 -3.02 -19.32
CA SER A 31 -0.95 -3.09 -18.76
C SER A 31 -0.69 -1.96 -17.76
N LYS A 32 -1.14 -0.74 -18.07
CA LYS A 32 -1.04 0.41 -17.16
C LYS A 32 -1.89 0.23 -15.89
N ALA A 33 -3.09 -0.33 -16.00
CA ALA A 33 -3.92 -0.63 -14.83
C ALA A 33 -3.28 -1.69 -13.92
N ASN A 34 -2.71 -2.74 -14.51
CA ASN A 34 -1.98 -3.76 -13.75
C ASN A 34 -0.73 -3.19 -13.07
N SER A 35 0.02 -2.29 -13.74
CA SER A 35 1.19 -1.65 -13.10
C SER A 35 0.79 -0.75 -11.93
N THR A 36 -0.31 0.02 -12.05
CA THR A 36 -0.82 0.83 -10.94
C THR A 36 -1.28 -0.05 -9.78
N GLN A 37 -1.94 -1.19 -10.05
CA GLN A 37 -2.32 -2.13 -8.99
C GLN A 37 -1.10 -2.68 -8.25
N SER A 38 -0.08 -3.12 -8.98
CA SER A 38 1.16 -3.63 -8.38
C SER A 38 1.85 -2.56 -7.54
N GLU A 39 1.82 -1.30 -8.00
CA GLU A 39 2.39 -0.19 -7.27
C GLU A 39 1.65 0.13 -5.97
N LEU A 40 0.31 0.14 -6.00
CA LEU A 40 -0.51 0.32 -4.79
C LEU A 40 -0.23 -0.77 -3.74
N MET A 41 -0.13 -2.03 -4.18
CA MET A 41 0.22 -3.14 -3.28
C MET A 41 1.65 -3.01 -2.73
N ARG A 42 2.59 -2.57 -3.55
CA ARG A 42 3.98 -2.32 -3.12
C ARG A 42 4.05 -1.22 -2.07
N LEU A 43 3.29 -0.12 -2.26
CA LEU A 43 3.19 0.97 -1.30
C LEU A 43 2.56 0.51 0.02
N ALA A 44 1.52 -0.33 -0.03
CA ALA A 44 0.90 -0.91 1.16
C ALA A 44 1.88 -1.76 1.97
N LEU A 45 2.63 -2.65 1.31
CA LEU A 45 3.67 -3.46 1.96
C LEU A 45 4.77 -2.58 2.56
N LYS A 46 5.14 -1.50 1.86
CA LYS A 46 6.10 -0.52 2.37
C LYS A 46 5.58 0.15 3.65
N ALA A 47 4.32 0.57 3.68
CA ALA A 47 3.70 1.16 4.86
C ALA A 47 3.72 0.20 6.07
N CYS A 48 3.46 -1.10 5.87
CA CYS A 48 3.57 -2.08 6.95
C CYS A 48 4.97 -2.11 7.58
N LEU A 49 6.02 -2.11 6.73
CA LEU A 49 7.41 -2.11 7.20
C LEU A 49 7.74 -0.82 7.95
N ILE A 50 7.32 0.34 7.43
CA ILE A 50 7.56 1.64 8.07
C ILE A 50 6.87 1.73 9.43
N ALA A 51 5.61 1.31 9.53
CA ALA A 51 4.88 1.31 10.80
C ALA A 51 5.56 0.39 11.83
N ARG A 52 6.02 -0.79 11.40
CA ARG A 52 6.80 -1.69 12.26
C ARG A 52 8.09 -1.01 12.73
N ASP A 53 8.85 -0.41 11.82
CA ASP A 53 10.11 0.26 12.15
C ASP A 53 9.88 1.44 13.12
N ALA A 54 8.78 2.20 12.96
CA ALA A 54 8.40 3.25 13.91
C ALA A 54 8.19 2.68 15.32
N THR A 55 7.44 1.57 15.46
CA THR A 55 7.19 0.94 16.76
C THR A 55 8.44 0.32 17.38
N PHE A 56 9.37 -0.19 16.56
CA PHE A 56 10.66 -0.67 17.03
C PHE A 56 11.49 0.45 17.66
N ASN A 57 11.55 1.63 17.01
CA ASN A 57 12.29 2.78 17.51
C ASN A 57 11.74 3.35 18.82
N VAL A 58 10.46 3.10 19.16
CA VAL A 58 9.90 3.51 20.47
C VAL A 58 10.64 2.87 21.64
N GLN A 59 11.11 1.63 21.49
CA GLN A 59 11.86 0.93 22.54
C GLN A 59 13.17 1.63 22.85
N ASP A 60 13.93 2.02 21.82
CA ASP A 60 15.18 2.76 21.97
C ASP A 60 14.93 4.17 22.55
N LEU A 61 13.83 4.81 22.15
CA LEU A 61 13.42 6.10 22.73
C LEU A 61 13.07 5.99 24.22
N LEU A 62 12.38 4.93 24.63
CA LEU A 62 12.00 4.69 26.03
C LEU A 62 13.20 4.36 26.92
N THR A 63 14.14 3.56 26.42
CA THR A 63 15.26 3.03 27.21
C THR A 63 16.44 3.99 27.27
N ASN A 64 16.76 4.63 26.15
CA ASN A 64 17.97 5.42 26.01
C ASN A 64 17.72 6.92 25.80
N SER A 65 16.45 7.36 25.77
CA SER A 65 16.07 8.74 25.40
C SER A 65 16.73 9.19 24.08
N SER A 66 16.89 8.25 23.15
CA SER A 66 17.66 8.41 21.93
C SER A 66 17.03 9.46 21.01
N ARG A 67 17.77 10.56 20.76
CA ARG A 67 17.35 11.59 19.79
C ARG A 67 17.22 11.00 18.39
N MET A 68 18.07 10.04 18.02
CA MET A 68 18.00 9.39 16.71
C MET A 68 16.74 8.55 16.57
N ALA A 69 16.36 7.81 17.61
CA ALA A 69 15.09 7.07 17.63
C ALA A 69 13.89 8.00 17.47
N PHE A 70 13.88 9.16 18.14
CA PHE A 70 12.83 10.16 17.96
C PHE A 70 12.73 10.68 16.51
N LEU A 71 13.87 10.98 15.88
CA LEU A 71 13.89 11.43 14.48
C LEU A 71 13.43 10.32 13.53
N ALA A 72 13.85 9.08 13.76
CA ALA A 72 13.41 7.93 12.98
C ALA A 72 11.89 7.73 13.05
N ILE A 73 11.30 7.83 14.24
CA ILE A 73 9.83 7.76 14.41
C ILE A 73 9.13 8.85 13.60
N ARG A 74 9.62 10.09 13.68
CA ARG A 74 9.05 11.23 12.96
C ARG A 74 9.15 11.07 11.45
N ASP A 75 10.26 10.54 10.96
CA ASP A 75 10.45 10.35 9.53
C ASP A 75 9.57 9.19 9.03
N CYS A 76 9.36 8.15 9.84
CA CYS A 76 8.40 7.08 9.56
C CYS A 76 6.95 7.59 9.48
N GLU A 77 6.51 8.40 10.44
CA GLU A 77 5.17 9.00 10.45
C GLU A 77 4.92 9.80 9.18
N LYS A 78 5.82 10.73 8.82
CA LYS A 78 5.73 11.50 7.56
C LYS A 78 5.66 10.63 6.31
N GLU A 79 6.38 9.52 6.31
CA GLU A 79 6.40 8.61 5.17
C GLU A 79 5.09 7.83 5.06
N LEU A 80 4.50 7.40 6.17
CA LEU A 80 3.16 6.79 6.19
C LEU A 80 2.11 7.77 5.66
N ASP A 81 2.15 8.99 6.15
CA ASP A 81 1.34 10.13 5.72
C ASP A 81 1.40 10.34 4.20
N GLN A 82 2.62 10.28 3.64
CA GLN A 82 2.83 10.43 2.21
C GLN A 82 2.31 9.22 1.41
N ILE A 83 2.45 8.02 1.95
CA ILE A 83 1.95 6.80 1.31
C ILE A 83 0.42 6.80 1.27
N GLU A 84 -0.25 7.16 2.37
CA GLU A 84 -1.71 7.25 2.42
C GLU A 84 -2.22 8.21 1.34
N ARG A 85 -1.68 9.44 1.30
CA ARG A 85 -2.03 10.44 0.28
C ARG A 85 -1.86 9.92 -1.15
N LEU A 86 -0.72 9.26 -1.43
CA LEU A 86 -0.45 8.70 -2.77
C LEU A 86 -1.44 7.59 -3.15
N ILE A 87 -1.93 6.83 -2.18
CA ILE A 87 -2.90 5.76 -2.42
C ILE A 87 -4.29 6.34 -2.62
N ASP A 88 -4.70 7.31 -1.80
CA ASP A 88 -5.96 8.04 -1.97
C ASP A 88 -6.07 8.69 -3.34
N GLU A 89 -4.99 9.26 -3.86
CA GLU A 89 -4.96 9.87 -5.19
C GLU A 89 -5.10 8.85 -6.33
N GLN A 90 -4.46 7.69 -6.21
CA GLN A 90 -4.38 6.70 -7.29
C GLN A 90 -5.51 5.68 -7.30
N LEU A 91 -6.06 5.36 -6.14
CA LEU A 91 -7.06 4.30 -5.94
C LEU A 91 -8.36 4.52 -6.73
N PRO A 92 -8.97 5.72 -6.80
CA PRO A 92 -10.20 5.94 -7.57
C PRO A 92 -10.04 5.60 -9.05
N GLY A 93 -8.87 5.90 -9.63
CA GLY A 93 -8.56 5.55 -11.01
C GLY A 93 -8.36 4.04 -11.21
N ALA A 94 -7.74 3.38 -10.24
CA ALA A 94 -7.47 1.94 -10.29
C ALA A 94 -8.74 1.10 -10.11
N ILE A 95 -9.62 1.48 -9.18
CA ILE A 95 -10.80 0.68 -8.79
C ILE A 95 -11.82 0.54 -9.93
N THR A 96 -11.93 1.55 -10.80
CA THR A 96 -12.83 1.53 -11.97
C THR A 96 -12.42 0.54 -13.07
N ARG A 97 -11.21 -0.02 -12.99
CA ARG A 97 -10.60 -0.85 -14.05
C ARG A 97 -10.45 -2.31 -13.66
N VAL A 98 -10.97 -2.69 -12.49
CA VAL A 98 -10.83 -4.04 -11.94
C VAL A 98 -12.19 -4.70 -11.73
N ASN A 99 -12.19 -6.01 -11.59
CA ASN A 99 -13.38 -6.76 -11.20
C ASN A 99 -13.67 -6.59 -9.69
N GLU A 100 -14.84 -7.04 -9.28
CA GLU A 100 -15.30 -6.93 -7.90
C GLU A 100 -14.31 -7.51 -6.86
N THR A 101 -13.75 -8.69 -7.10
CA THR A 101 -12.79 -9.33 -6.18
C THR A 101 -11.57 -8.45 -5.95
N LYS A 102 -11.00 -7.90 -7.03
CA LYS A 102 -9.85 -6.99 -6.94
C LYS A 102 -10.23 -5.64 -6.35
N ALA A 103 -11.42 -5.12 -6.63
CA ALA A 103 -11.91 -3.90 -6.01
C ALA A 103 -12.01 -4.05 -4.48
N ARG A 104 -12.53 -5.18 -4.00
CA ARG A 104 -12.57 -5.50 -2.56
C ARG A 104 -11.17 -5.56 -1.94
N GLN A 105 -10.19 -6.15 -2.65
CA GLN A 105 -8.79 -6.16 -2.20
C GLN A 105 -8.19 -4.75 -2.13
N LEU A 106 -8.44 -3.92 -3.14
CA LEU A 106 -7.97 -2.54 -3.16
C LEU A 106 -8.60 -1.68 -2.04
N LEU A 107 -9.88 -1.90 -1.72
CA LEU A 107 -10.55 -1.24 -0.61
C LEU A 107 -10.04 -1.73 0.76
N ALA A 108 -9.75 -3.02 0.90
CA ALA A 108 -9.11 -3.55 2.11
C ALA A 108 -7.70 -2.99 2.30
N CYS A 109 -6.96 -2.84 1.20
CA CYS A 109 -5.66 -2.18 1.17
C CYS A 109 -5.76 -0.73 1.66
N LEU A 110 -6.69 0.05 1.11
CA LEU A 110 -6.95 1.43 1.54
C LEU A 110 -7.16 1.51 3.06
N LYS A 111 -8.10 0.71 3.58
CA LYS A 111 -8.41 0.69 5.00
C LYS A 111 -7.18 0.36 5.85
N CYS A 112 -6.40 -0.63 5.42
CA CYS A 112 -5.17 -1.01 6.10
C CYS A 112 -4.16 0.13 6.15
N ILE A 113 -4.01 0.92 5.09
CA ILE A 113 -3.05 2.03 5.05
C ILE A 113 -3.49 3.19 5.93
N THR A 114 -4.78 3.54 5.95
CA THR A 114 -5.31 4.51 6.90
C THR A 114 -5.12 4.05 8.35
N ASP A 115 -5.34 2.76 8.64
CA ASP A 115 -5.09 2.21 9.97
C ASP A 115 -3.58 2.29 10.34
N LEU A 116 -2.67 2.11 9.38
CA LEU A 116 -1.21 2.20 9.59
C LEU A 116 -0.72 3.64 9.77
N GLU A 117 -1.22 4.59 8.97
CA GLU A 117 -0.99 6.02 9.17
C GLU A 117 -1.38 6.39 10.59
N ARG A 118 -2.59 6.01 11.02
CA ARG A 118 -3.08 6.31 12.35
C ARG A 118 -2.23 5.71 13.46
N ILE A 119 -1.65 4.52 13.24
CA ILE A 119 -0.68 3.93 14.17
C ILE A 119 0.59 4.79 14.23
N GLY A 120 1.13 5.21 13.08
CA GLY A 120 2.28 6.11 13.02
C GLY A 120 2.05 7.42 13.79
N ASP A 121 0.87 8.00 13.60
CA ASP A 121 0.38 9.22 14.22
C ASP A 121 0.29 9.12 15.77
N LEU A 122 -0.22 7.98 16.25
CA LEU A 122 -0.25 7.64 17.69
C LEU A 122 1.15 7.39 18.25
N VAL A 123 2.01 6.69 17.51
CA VAL A 123 3.41 6.42 17.90
C VAL A 123 4.19 7.74 18.01
N MET A 124 4.01 8.66 17.06
CA MET A 124 4.63 9.99 17.10
C MET A 124 4.11 10.81 18.29
N SER A 125 2.80 10.71 18.59
CA SER A 125 2.21 11.33 19.77
C SER A 125 2.83 10.81 21.07
N VAL A 126 3.11 9.51 21.17
CA VAL A 126 3.84 8.92 22.29
C VAL A 126 5.26 9.48 22.35
N ALA A 127 5.98 9.49 21.23
CA ALA A 127 7.35 9.99 21.16
C ALA A 127 7.47 11.45 21.63
N HIS A 128 6.54 12.32 21.25
CA HIS A 128 6.47 13.70 21.73
C HIS A 128 6.25 13.78 23.25
N ARG A 129 5.37 12.96 23.81
CA ARG A 129 5.11 12.93 25.26
C ARG A 129 6.32 12.42 26.04
N LEU A 130 7.04 11.43 25.51
CA LEU A 130 8.27 10.92 26.10
C LEU A 130 9.37 11.99 26.11
N GLN A 131 9.54 12.72 25.00
CA GLN A 131 10.51 13.81 24.93
C GLN A 131 10.19 14.93 25.92
N ALA A 132 8.91 15.30 26.06
CA ALA A 132 8.47 16.33 27.00
C ALA A 132 8.62 15.93 28.48
N ARG A 133 8.65 14.62 28.78
CA ARG A 133 8.74 14.06 30.14
C ARG A 133 10.04 13.31 30.41
N SER A 134 11.06 13.49 29.57
CA SER A 134 12.32 12.76 29.68
C SER A 134 12.92 12.95 31.08
N GLY A 135 13.17 11.84 31.78
CA GLY A 135 13.69 11.84 33.15
C GLY A 135 12.65 11.92 34.28
N GLN A 136 11.35 11.91 33.97
CA GLN A 136 10.26 11.93 34.96
C GLN A 136 9.51 10.61 35.11
N LEU A 137 9.81 9.61 34.28
CA LEU A 137 9.17 8.30 34.32
C LEU A 137 9.89 7.38 35.30
N SER A 138 9.14 6.60 36.06
CA SER A 138 9.71 5.56 36.92
C SER A 138 10.21 4.39 36.08
N ASP A 139 11.22 3.67 36.58
CA ASP A 139 11.74 2.47 35.90
C ASP A 139 10.67 1.39 35.68
N ASN A 140 9.67 1.29 36.56
CA ASN A 140 8.54 0.38 36.39
C ASN A 140 7.69 0.76 35.17
N ASP A 141 7.39 2.05 35.01
CA ASP A 141 6.59 2.53 33.89
C ASP A 141 7.34 2.35 32.56
N VAL A 142 8.65 2.63 32.54
CA VAL A 142 9.50 2.39 31.37
C VAL A 142 9.47 0.91 30.97
N ARG A 143 9.63 -0.02 31.93
CA ARG A 143 9.55 -1.46 31.64
C ARG A 143 8.20 -1.87 31.04
N HIS A 144 7.09 -1.40 31.61
CA HIS A 144 5.76 -1.70 31.06
C HIS A 144 5.57 -1.12 29.66
N LEU A 145 6.00 0.12 29.42
CA LEU A 145 5.91 0.75 28.11
C LEU A 145 6.76 0.04 27.06
N VAL A 146 7.96 -0.42 27.42
CA VAL A 146 8.80 -1.25 26.55
C VAL A 146 8.08 -2.54 26.18
N GLN A 147 7.51 -3.26 27.16
CA GLN A 147 6.75 -4.48 26.90
C GLN A 147 5.54 -4.23 25.99
N MET A 148 4.79 -3.15 26.22
CA MET A 148 3.65 -2.78 25.37
C MET A 148 4.09 -2.46 23.94
N SER A 149 5.20 -1.74 23.77
CA SER A 149 5.73 -1.43 22.43
C SER A 149 6.24 -2.67 21.69
N ALA A 150 6.79 -3.66 22.40
CA ALA A 150 7.17 -4.94 21.83
C ALA A 150 5.96 -5.74 21.33
N VAL A 151 4.87 -5.79 22.11
CA VAL A 151 3.62 -6.43 21.69
C VAL A 151 3.06 -5.77 20.43
N LEU A 152 3.05 -4.42 20.38
CA LEU A 152 2.58 -3.69 19.20
C LEU A 152 3.46 -3.99 17.97
N HIS A 153 4.77 -4.02 18.14
CA HIS A 153 5.71 -4.39 17.09
C HIS A 153 5.41 -5.80 16.53
N ASP A 154 5.21 -6.78 17.41
CA ASP A 154 4.92 -8.17 17.02
C ASP A 154 3.56 -8.32 16.32
N MET A 155 2.58 -7.51 16.70
CA MET A 155 1.28 -7.43 16.00
C MET A 155 1.45 -6.93 14.56
N LEU A 156 2.36 -5.99 14.31
CA LEU A 156 2.64 -5.43 12.99
C LEU A 156 3.55 -6.32 12.13
N ASP A 157 4.48 -7.05 12.75
CA ASP A 157 5.37 -7.99 12.05
C ASP A 157 4.63 -9.27 11.60
N GLY A 158 3.44 -9.54 12.14
CA GLY A 158 2.59 -10.65 11.73
C GLY A 158 3.05 -12.03 12.23
N SER A 159 4.10 -12.07 13.05
CA SER A 159 4.65 -13.26 13.71
C SER A 159 3.73 -13.83 14.81
N HIS A 160 2.63 -13.13 15.14
CA HIS A 160 1.55 -13.60 16.02
C HIS A 160 0.16 -13.74 15.37
N LEU A 161 0.03 -13.57 14.05
CA LEU A 161 -1.23 -13.86 13.37
C LEU A 161 -1.44 -15.39 13.36
N PRO A 162 -2.57 -15.94 13.86
CA PRO A 162 -2.82 -17.38 13.82
C PRO A 162 -2.73 -17.87 12.37
N ARG A 163 -1.70 -18.68 12.08
CA ARG A 163 -1.52 -19.31 10.77
C ARG A 163 -2.79 -20.11 10.47
N PRO A 164 -3.39 -19.99 9.27
CA PRO A 164 -4.52 -20.84 8.91
C PRO A 164 -4.06 -22.29 8.98
N VAL A 165 -4.71 -23.07 9.84
CA VAL A 165 -4.50 -24.51 9.95
C VAL A 165 -4.85 -25.10 8.60
N SER A 166 -3.82 -25.46 7.82
CA SER A 166 -3.99 -26.19 6.58
C SER A 166 -4.67 -27.51 6.93
N LYS A 167 -5.95 -27.64 6.52
CA LYS A 167 -6.67 -28.90 6.56
C LYS A 167 -5.89 -29.89 5.69
N THR A 168 -5.07 -30.72 6.32
CA THR A 168 -4.47 -31.88 5.70
C THR A 168 -5.60 -32.82 5.34
N SER A 169 -5.89 -32.89 4.05
CA SER A 169 -6.74 -33.91 3.45
C SER A 169 -6.08 -35.27 3.70
N ARG A 170 -6.51 -35.97 4.75
CA ARG A 170 -6.28 -37.41 4.86
C ARG A 170 -7.24 -38.08 3.89
N ARG A 171 -6.68 -38.62 2.80
CA ARG A 171 -7.23 -39.80 2.14
C ARG A 171 -6.81 -41.03 2.93
#